data_AF-A0A965IZK9-F1
#
_entry.id   AF-A0A965IZK9-F1
#
_cell.length_a   1.000
_cell.length_b   1.000
_cell.length_c   1.000
_cell.angle_alpha   90.00
_cell.angle_beta   90.00
_cell.angle_gamma   90.00
#
_symmetry.space_group_name_H-M   'P 1'
#
loop_
_entity.id
_entity.type
_entity.pdbx_description
1 polymer ?
#
loop_
_entity_poly.entity_id
_entity_poly.type
_entity_poly.pdbx_seq_one_letter_code
_entity_poly.pdbx_strand_id
1 'polypeptide(L)'
;MLATAATPAKIIIAGRTPMLWLVSPATMLVDAMTRETSAKSPERTRPRTWSGARVCSPTEDITHTGQTLDVDGVRIVFQLTPETEAPAEMHLWFPELRALCIAENCTATMHNVLTLRGALVRDALTWTRSLDDALVRYGDEMEVLFASHGWPYWGRADAMSHLRNHRDLYRWIHDEAMRLANLGHT
;
A
#
# COMPACT_ATOMS: atom_id res chain seq x y z
N MET A 1 23.52 -17.35 -4.20
CA MET A 1 22.78 -16.13 -3.80
C MET A 1 22.16 -15.56 -5.06
N LEU A 2 20.96 -16.01 -5.44
CA LEU A 2 20.22 -15.43 -6.56
C LEU A 2 19.42 -14.27 -5.98
N ALA A 3 19.82 -13.05 -6.28
CA ALA A 3 18.97 -11.89 -6.05
C ALA A 3 17.79 -12.03 -7.01
N THR A 4 16.63 -12.47 -6.52
CA THR A 4 15.39 -12.34 -7.26
C THR A 4 15.18 -10.84 -7.45
N ALA A 5 15.24 -10.36 -8.69
CA ALA A 5 14.95 -8.97 -8.98
C ALA A 5 13.54 -8.68 -8.47
N ALA A 6 13.38 -7.64 -7.64
CA ALA A 6 12.07 -7.22 -7.15
C ALA A 6 11.13 -6.99 -8.34
N THR A 7 9.94 -7.58 -8.30
CA THR A 7 8.95 -7.37 -9.36
C THR A 7 8.56 -5.89 -9.36
N PRO A 8 8.72 -5.16 -10.48
CA PRO A 8 8.38 -3.74 -10.51
C PRO A 8 6.87 -3.56 -10.30
N ALA A 9 6.52 -2.63 -9.41
CA ALA A 9 5.15 -2.19 -9.23
C ALA A 9 4.82 -1.12 -10.28
N LYS A 10 3.55 -0.91 -10.60
CA LYS A 10 3.17 -0.05 -11.73
C LYS A 10 1.99 0.85 -11.36
N ILE A 11 1.95 2.07 -11.89
CA ILE A 11 0.84 3.02 -11.65
C ILE A 11 0.31 3.59 -12.96
N ILE A 12 -0.95 4.04 -12.93
CA ILE A 12 -1.58 4.79 -14.02
C ILE A 12 -1.56 6.27 -13.63
N ILE A 13 -0.95 7.10 -14.47
CA ILE A 13 -1.08 8.56 -14.38
C ILE A 13 -1.93 9.00 -15.58
N ALA A 14 -3.22 9.27 -15.34
CA ALA A 14 -4.11 9.75 -16.38
C ALA A 14 -3.91 11.27 -16.58
N GLY A 15 -3.51 11.67 -17.79
CA GLY A 15 -3.21 13.07 -18.10
C GLY A 15 -4.41 14.03 -18.01
N ARG A 16 -4.13 15.23 -17.47
CA ARG A 16 -4.88 16.52 -17.48
C ARG A 16 -6.19 16.66 -16.68
N THR A 17 -6.49 15.75 -15.77
CA THR A 17 -7.52 15.98 -14.74
C THR A 17 -7.11 15.28 -13.44
N PRO A 18 -7.27 15.91 -12.26
CA PRO A 18 -6.68 15.45 -11.01
C PRO A 18 -7.39 14.17 -10.55
N MET A 19 -6.78 13.01 -10.73
CA MET A 19 -7.25 11.76 -10.13
C MET A 19 -6.13 10.72 -10.13
N LEU A 20 -5.54 10.48 -8.94
CA LEU A 20 -4.63 9.37 -8.70
C LEU A 20 -5.48 8.11 -8.50
N TRP A 21 -5.36 7.14 -9.42
CA TRP A 21 -6.00 5.83 -9.28
C TRP A 21 -4.97 4.78 -8.86
N LEU A 22 -4.97 4.42 -7.59
CA LEU A 22 -4.31 3.21 -7.10
C LEU A 22 -5.11 1.98 -7.57
N VAL A 23 -4.55 1.20 -8.48
CA VAL A 23 -5.18 -0.05 -8.93
C VAL A 23 -4.68 -1.20 -8.05
N SER A 24 -5.35 -1.43 -6.91
CA SER A 24 -5.39 -2.75 -6.24
C SER A 24 -6.62 -3.51 -6.78
N PRO A 25 -6.59 -4.85 -6.94
CA PRO A 25 -7.74 -5.62 -7.43
C PRO A 25 -9.00 -5.60 -6.54
N ALA A 26 -9.06 -4.79 -5.48
CA ALA A 26 -10.27 -4.59 -4.68
C ALA A 26 -10.54 -3.09 -4.35
N THR A 27 -11.37 -2.46 -5.19
CA THR A 27 -12.25 -1.32 -4.87
C THR A 27 -11.63 0.07 -4.57
N MET A 28 -12.28 1.09 -5.14
CA MET A 28 -11.97 2.53 -5.13
C MET A 28 -12.01 3.18 -3.74
N LEU A 29 -11.03 4.05 -3.42
CA LEU A 29 -11.22 5.45 -2.98
C LEU A 29 -9.86 6.16 -2.76
N VAL A 30 -9.61 7.26 -3.46
CA VAL A 30 -8.81 8.39 -2.94
C VAL A 30 -9.60 9.65 -3.27
N ASP A 31 -10.40 10.11 -2.33
CA ASP A 31 -10.98 11.46 -2.36
C ASP A 31 -11.03 11.99 -0.92
N ALA A 32 -9.88 12.43 -0.44
CA ALA A 32 -9.76 13.21 0.79
C ALA A 32 -8.41 13.92 0.75
N MET A 33 -8.39 15.23 0.49
CA MET A 33 -7.40 16.19 1.02
C MET A 33 -7.67 17.68 0.64
N THR A 34 -8.74 18.04 -0.08
CA THR A 34 -9.07 19.47 -0.30
C THR A 34 -10.39 19.87 0.37
N ARG A 35 -10.28 20.61 1.48
CA ARG A 35 -11.39 21.43 2.00
C ARG A 35 -11.54 22.65 1.10
N GLU A 36 -12.37 22.57 0.07
CA GLU A 36 -12.98 23.77 -0.52
C GLU A 36 -14.48 23.58 -0.72
N THR A 37 -15.23 24.40 0.01
CA THR A 37 -16.66 24.56 -0.03
C THR A 37 -17.11 25.22 -1.32
N SER A 38 -18.14 24.65 -1.96
CA SER A 38 -19.26 25.32 -2.63
C SER A 38 -18.96 26.41 -3.68
N ALA A 39 -19.11 26.04 -4.97
CA ALA A 39 -19.70 26.93 -5.99
C ALA A 39 -20.41 26.09 -7.08
N LYS A 40 -21.69 26.40 -7.36
CA LYS A 40 -22.47 25.82 -8.46
C LYS A 40 -21.92 26.32 -9.79
N SER A 41 -21.51 25.40 -10.69
CA SER A 41 -21.20 25.67 -12.10
C SER A 41 -22.30 25.11 -13.01
N PRO A 42 -22.72 25.83 -14.08
CA PRO A 42 -23.85 25.43 -14.91
C PRO A 42 -23.49 24.32 -15.91
N GLU A 43 -24.48 23.46 -16.14
CA GLU A 43 -24.71 22.52 -17.25
C GLU A 43 -23.48 21.94 -17.97
N ARG A 44 -22.93 20.85 -17.42
CA ARG A 44 -21.98 19.97 -18.12
C ARG A 44 -22.76 18.82 -18.75
N THR A 45 -22.72 18.74 -20.08
CA THR A 45 -23.20 17.62 -20.91
C THR A 45 -22.95 16.27 -20.22
N ARG A 46 -24.01 15.45 -20.11
CA ARG A 46 -23.97 14.16 -19.40
C ARG A 46 -22.82 13.29 -19.92
N PRO A 47 -21.79 12.96 -19.11
CA PRO A 47 -20.76 12.05 -19.56
C PRO A 47 -21.35 10.65 -19.73
N ARG A 48 -20.84 9.97 -20.75
CA ARG A 48 -21.11 8.58 -21.14
C ARG A 48 -21.37 7.68 -19.92
N THR A 49 -22.44 6.90 -20.01
CA THR A 49 -22.75 5.81 -19.08
C THR A 49 -21.51 4.95 -18.85
N TRP A 50 -21.02 4.91 -17.62
CA TRP A 50 -19.89 4.08 -17.23
C TRP A 50 -20.32 2.61 -17.25
N SER A 51 -20.03 1.92 -18.36
CA SER A 51 -20.14 0.47 -18.45
C SER A 51 -18.85 -0.18 -17.95
N GLY A 52 -18.94 -0.87 -16.81
CA GLY A 52 -18.04 -1.95 -16.36
C GLY A 52 -16.60 -1.56 -16.03
N ALA A 53 -16.10 -2.02 -14.88
CA ALA A 53 -14.68 -1.92 -14.53
C ALA A 53 -13.80 -2.48 -15.66
N ARG A 54 -12.89 -1.67 -16.18
CA ARG A 54 -11.87 -2.05 -17.16
C ARG A 54 -10.51 -1.99 -16.50
N VAL A 55 -9.70 -3.02 -16.68
CA VAL A 55 -8.26 -2.97 -16.38
C VAL A 55 -7.61 -2.11 -17.46
N CYS A 56 -6.87 -1.08 -17.05
CA CYS A 56 -6.06 -0.24 -17.92
C CYS A 56 -4.59 -0.56 -17.66
N SER A 57 -3.78 -0.62 -18.73
CA SER A 57 -2.34 -0.82 -18.58
C SER A 57 -1.72 0.37 -17.84
N PRO A 58 -0.85 0.12 -16.86
CA PRO A 58 -0.03 1.15 -16.24
C PRO A 58 0.77 1.95 -17.27
N THR A 59 1.00 3.23 -16.98
CA THR A 59 1.78 4.14 -17.82
C THR A 59 3.19 4.32 -17.30
N GLU A 60 3.39 4.14 -15.99
CA GLU A 60 4.67 4.32 -15.31
C GLU A 60 5.02 3.09 -14.48
N ASP A 61 6.30 2.71 -14.52
CA ASP A 61 6.86 1.61 -13.75
C ASP A 61 7.67 2.15 -12.56
N ILE A 62 7.40 1.60 -11.38
CA ILE A 62 8.18 1.79 -10.16
C ILE A 62 9.13 0.61 -10.02
N THR A 63 10.42 0.89 -10.13
CA THR A 63 11.45 -0.13 -10.32
C THR A 63 12.38 -0.31 -9.12
N HIS A 64 12.39 0.66 -8.19
CA HIS A 64 13.22 0.61 -7.00
C HIS A 64 12.59 1.39 -5.83
N THR A 65 12.92 0.96 -4.62
CA THR A 65 12.59 1.71 -3.39
C THR A 65 13.34 3.04 -3.37
N GLY A 66 12.62 4.12 -3.02
CA GLY A 66 13.12 5.49 -3.05
C GLY A 66 12.85 6.23 -4.37
N GLN A 67 12.33 5.53 -5.40
CA GLN A 67 11.85 6.20 -6.61
C GLN A 67 10.81 7.24 -6.21
N THR A 68 10.89 8.43 -6.82
CA THR A 68 10.01 9.56 -6.51
C THR A 68 9.31 10.01 -7.79
N LEU A 69 8.01 10.29 -7.70
CA LEU A 69 7.26 10.94 -8.77
C LEU A 69 6.52 12.16 -8.21
N ASP A 70 6.46 13.21 -9.02
CA ASP A 70 5.55 14.33 -8.79
C ASP A 70 4.28 14.06 -9.60
N VAL A 71 3.16 13.96 -8.89
CA VAL A 71 1.84 13.76 -9.51
C VAL A 71 0.98 14.96 -9.12
N ASP A 72 0.75 15.84 -10.08
CA ASP A 72 -0.08 17.05 -9.90
C ASP A 72 0.40 17.96 -8.75
N GLY A 73 1.72 18.12 -8.61
CA GLY A 73 2.34 18.93 -7.55
C GLY A 73 2.46 18.21 -6.20
N VAL A 74 2.06 16.94 -6.12
CA VAL A 74 2.24 16.11 -4.93
C VAL A 74 3.43 15.18 -5.13
N ARG A 75 4.45 15.34 -4.31
CA ARG A 75 5.62 14.44 -4.29
C ARG A 75 5.26 13.13 -3.59
N ILE A 76 5.51 12.02 -4.28
CA ILE A 76 5.28 10.66 -3.77
C ILE A 76 6.59 9.89 -3.83
N VAL A 77 7.01 9.33 -2.69
CA VAL A 77 8.18 8.45 -2.58
C VAL A 77 7.68 7.01 -2.44
N PHE A 78 8.14 6.13 -3.33
CA PHE A 78 7.68 4.74 -3.37
C PHE A 78 8.64 3.80 -2.65
N GLN A 79 8.10 2.85 -1.90
CA GLN A 79 8.86 1.73 -1.34
C GLN A 79 8.33 0.44 -1.95
N LEU A 80 9.17 -0.28 -2.70
CA LEU A 80 8.76 -1.59 -3.22
C LEU A 80 8.69 -2.62 -2.11
N THR A 81 7.61 -3.39 -2.11
CA THR A 81 7.33 -4.46 -1.14
C THR A 81 6.85 -5.71 -1.89
N PRO A 82 7.66 -6.27 -2.80
CA PRO A 82 7.26 -7.44 -3.57
C PRO A 82 7.07 -8.66 -2.65
N GLU A 83 6.25 -9.60 -3.09
CA GLU A 83 6.00 -10.88 -2.40
C GLU A 83 5.46 -10.71 -0.97
N THR A 84 4.73 -9.62 -0.72
CA THR A 84 4.04 -9.35 0.56
C THR A 84 2.57 -9.74 0.45
N GLU A 85 1.63 -8.79 0.45
CA GLU A 85 0.22 -9.09 0.13
C GLU A 85 0.10 -9.54 -1.34
N ALA A 86 0.68 -8.80 -2.27
CA ALA A 86 0.76 -9.19 -3.68
C ALA A 86 2.21 -9.41 -4.16
N PRO A 87 2.40 -10.17 -5.28
CA PRO A 87 3.71 -10.32 -5.90
C PRO A 87 4.37 -8.99 -6.30
N ALA A 88 3.56 -8.04 -6.78
CA ALA A 88 3.99 -6.69 -7.13
C ALA A 88 3.22 -5.68 -6.27
N GLU A 89 3.89 -5.11 -5.27
CA GLU A 89 3.28 -4.18 -4.31
C GLU A 89 4.27 -3.11 -3.88
N MET A 90 3.73 -2.01 -3.35
CA MET A 90 4.52 -0.87 -2.89
C MET A 90 3.77 -0.04 -1.86
N HIS A 91 4.50 0.56 -0.91
CA HIS A 91 4.01 1.64 -0.07
C HIS A 91 4.23 3.00 -0.72
N LEU A 92 3.44 4.00 -0.31
CA LEU A 92 3.53 5.37 -0.79
C LEU A 92 3.73 6.32 0.39
N TRP A 93 4.86 7.02 0.39
CA TRP A 93 5.16 8.05 1.37
C TRP A 93 4.92 9.44 0.76
N PHE A 94 4.20 10.28 1.49
CA PHE A 94 3.88 11.67 1.14
C PHE A 94 4.58 12.60 2.14
N PRO A 95 5.82 13.06 1.85
CA PRO A 95 6.64 13.79 2.82
C PRO A 95 5.98 15.06 3.34
N GLU A 96 5.39 15.86 2.45
CA GLU A 96 4.76 17.15 2.77
C GLU A 96 3.53 16.98 3.66
N LEU A 97 2.86 15.84 3.57
CA LEU A 97 1.69 15.49 4.38
C LEU A 97 2.06 14.66 5.61
N ARG A 98 3.33 14.25 5.73
CA ARG A 98 3.81 13.31 6.75
C ARG A 98 2.94 12.05 6.84
N ALA A 99 2.46 11.58 5.70
CA ALA A 99 1.47 10.51 5.59
C ALA A 99 2.04 9.31 4.85
N LEU A 100 1.85 8.11 5.41
CA LEU A 100 2.26 6.84 4.85
C LEU A 100 1.04 6.02 4.44
N CYS A 101 0.92 5.72 3.15
CA CYS A 101 0.04 4.68 2.63
C CYS A 101 0.78 3.34 2.62
N ILE A 102 0.38 2.42 3.49
CA ILE A 102 0.99 1.09 3.64
C ILE A 102 0.35 0.03 2.72
N ALA A 103 -0.28 0.48 1.63
CA ALA A 103 -1.03 -0.37 0.69
C ALA A 103 -1.95 -1.35 1.44
N GLU A 104 -1.87 -2.65 1.17
CA GLU A 104 -2.64 -3.66 1.87
C GLU A 104 -1.81 -4.44 2.91
N ASN A 105 -0.57 -4.00 3.14
CA ASN A 105 0.39 -4.68 4.00
C ASN A 105 0.12 -4.50 5.52
N CYS A 106 -0.61 -3.46 5.92
CA CYS A 106 -0.98 -3.22 7.31
C CYS A 106 -2.36 -2.53 7.38
N THR A 107 -3.40 -3.35 7.42
CA THR A 107 -4.81 -2.90 7.51
C THR A 107 -5.33 -2.98 8.95
N ALA A 108 -6.63 -2.77 9.16
CA ALA A 108 -7.27 -2.93 10.48
C ALA A 108 -7.41 -4.39 10.94
N THR A 109 -6.90 -5.36 10.18
CA THR A 109 -7.01 -6.80 10.47
C THR A 109 -5.69 -7.53 10.23
N MET A 110 -5.57 -8.76 10.75
CA MET A 110 -4.57 -9.71 10.28
C MET A 110 -4.96 -10.14 8.87
N HIS A 111 -4.07 -9.94 7.89
CA HIS A 111 -4.31 -10.36 6.52
C HIS A 111 -3.99 -11.84 6.33
N ASN A 112 -4.42 -12.38 5.20
CA ASN A 112 -4.21 -13.76 4.83
C ASN A 112 -2.76 -13.96 4.37
N VAL A 113 -2.00 -14.78 5.11
CA VAL A 113 -0.77 -15.40 4.58
C VAL A 113 -1.11 -16.46 3.52
N LEU A 114 -2.28 -17.09 3.66
CA LEU A 114 -2.88 -17.95 2.63
C LEU A 114 -4.37 -17.64 2.54
N THR A 115 -4.82 -17.15 1.37
CA THR A 115 -6.25 -16.92 1.14
C THR A 115 -6.98 -18.23 0.82
N LEU A 116 -8.14 -18.43 1.45
CA LEU A 116 -8.99 -19.61 1.20
C LEU A 116 -9.60 -19.65 -0.21
N ARG A 117 -9.56 -18.53 -0.94
CA ARG A 117 -10.00 -18.49 -2.36
C ARG A 117 -9.10 -19.33 -3.27
N GLY A 118 -7.91 -19.70 -2.81
CA GLY A 118 -6.91 -20.42 -3.60
C GLY A 118 -5.92 -19.45 -4.24
N ALA A 119 -4.72 -19.39 -3.67
CA ALA A 119 -3.56 -18.68 -4.20
C ALA A 119 -2.28 -19.34 -3.64
N LEU A 120 -1.11 -18.88 -4.09
CA LEU A 120 0.15 -19.26 -3.48
C LEU A 120 0.24 -18.71 -2.05
N VAL A 121 0.92 -19.46 -1.17
CA VAL A 121 1.25 -19.00 0.18
C VAL A 121 2.20 -17.81 0.08
N ARG A 122 1.90 -16.75 0.83
CA ARG A 122 2.70 -15.51 0.90
C ARG A 122 3.83 -15.66 1.92
N ASP A 123 4.91 -14.91 1.72
CA ASP A 123 6.07 -14.95 2.61
C ASP A 123 5.90 -13.93 3.77
N ALA A 124 5.45 -14.43 4.93
CA ALA A 124 5.30 -13.61 6.14
C ALA A 124 6.64 -13.02 6.66
N LEU A 125 7.78 -13.66 6.39
CA LEU A 125 9.11 -13.14 6.78
C LEU A 125 9.49 -11.96 5.89
N THR A 126 9.26 -12.04 4.57
CA THR A 126 9.45 -10.90 3.66
C THR A 126 8.49 -9.76 3.98
N TRP A 127 7.22 -10.05 4.24
CA TRP A 127 6.23 -9.06 4.68
C TRP A 127 6.67 -8.30 5.92
N THR A 128 7.15 -9.01 6.94
CA THR A 128 7.71 -8.38 8.15
C THR A 128 8.85 -7.43 7.82
N ARG A 129 9.80 -7.84 6.96
CA ARG A 129 10.96 -7.01 6.59
C ARG A 129 10.52 -5.73 5.89
N SER A 130 9.50 -5.79 5.04
CA SER A 130 8.93 -4.62 4.38
C SER A 130 8.31 -3.62 5.38
N LEU A 131 7.60 -4.12 6.40
CA LEU A 131 7.04 -3.26 7.46
C LEU A 131 8.13 -2.67 8.36
N ASP A 132 9.18 -3.45 8.67
CA ASP A 132 10.33 -2.96 9.43
C ASP A 132 11.12 -1.88 8.67
N ASP A 133 11.35 -2.08 7.37
CA ASP A 133 11.97 -1.07 6.50
C ASP A 133 11.12 0.21 6.42
N ALA A 134 9.78 0.09 6.40
CA ALA A 134 8.89 1.26 6.47
C ALA A 134 9.01 2.01 7.81
N LEU A 135 9.10 1.28 8.94
CA LEU A 135 9.33 1.86 10.26
C LEU A 135 10.64 2.63 10.32
N VAL A 136 11.73 2.06 9.80
CA VAL A 136 13.05 2.70 9.79
C VAL A 136 13.08 3.93 8.89
N ARG A 137 12.45 3.88 7.71
CA ARG A 137 12.47 4.98 6.74
C ARG A 137 11.60 6.16 7.13
N TYR A 138 10.41 5.89 7.65
CA TYR A 138 9.36 6.91 7.76
C TYR A 138 8.88 7.12 9.20
N GLY A 139 9.24 6.22 10.14
CA GLY A 139 8.66 6.23 11.48
C GLY A 139 8.95 7.46 12.33
N ASP A 140 10.06 8.16 12.06
CA ASP A 140 10.41 9.39 12.76
C ASP A 140 9.58 10.59 12.29
N GLU A 141 9.18 10.60 11.02
CA GLU A 141 8.46 11.72 10.41
C GLU A 141 6.96 11.46 10.28
N MET A 142 6.51 10.22 10.22
CA MET A 142 5.11 9.82 10.01
C MET A 142 4.17 10.36 11.09
N GLU A 143 3.12 11.07 10.66
CA GLU A 143 2.01 11.50 11.51
C GLU A 143 0.69 10.82 11.17
N VAL A 144 0.55 10.30 9.95
CA VAL A 144 -0.65 9.59 9.51
C VAL A 144 -0.26 8.28 8.85
N LEU A 145 -0.88 7.18 9.27
CA LEU A 145 -0.77 5.88 8.60
C LEU A 145 -2.15 5.51 8.05
N PHE A 146 -2.20 5.16 6.76
CA PHE A 146 -3.43 4.69 6.12
C PHE A 146 -3.12 3.55 5.15
N ALA A 147 -4.17 2.87 4.71
CA ALA A 147 -4.09 1.66 3.89
C ALA A 147 -5.17 1.69 2.80
N SER A 148 -5.07 0.81 1.81
CA SER A 148 -6.14 0.60 0.81
C SER A 148 -7.46 0.13 1.44
N HIS A 149 -7.39 -0.49 2.61
CA HIS A 149 -8.54 -0.98 3.37
C HIS A 149 -8.50 -0.58 4.84
N GLY A 150 -9.67 -0.26 5.39
CA GLY A 150 -9.84 0.16 6.78
C GLY A 150 -9.84 1.67 6.96
N TRP A 151 -9.56 2.13 8.18
CA TRP A 151 -9.48 3.54 8.55
C TRP A 151 -8.05 3.96 8.90
N PRO A 152 -7.71 5.26 8.76
CA PRO A 152 -6.39 5.78 9.10
C PRO A 152 -6.13 5.81 10.62
N TYR A 153 -4.85 5.80 10.97
CA TYR A 153 -4.33 6.05 12.32
C TYR A 153 -3.66 7.42 12.34
N TRP A 154 -4.07 8.27 13.29
CA TRP A 154 -3.64 9.66 13.38
C TRP A 154 -2.70 9.87 14.57
N GLY A 155 -1.64 10.62 14.35
CA GLY A 155 -0.59 10.85 15.34
C GLY A 155 0.51 9.79 15.25
N ARG A 156 1.76 10.24 15.38
CA ARG A 156 2.94 9.38 15.26
C ARG A 156 2.91 8.19 16.22
N ALA A 157 2.44 8.38 17.46
CA ALA A 157 2.41 7.33 18.46
C ALA A 157 1.50 6.16 18.02
N ASP A 158 0.27 6.45 17.61
CA ASP A 158 -0.70 5.45 17.18
C ASP A 158 -0.27 4.79 15.87
N ALA A 159 0.20 5.59 14.90
CA ALA A 159 0.73 5.10 13.64
C ALA A 159 1.92 4.15 13.84
N MET A 160 2.88 4.52 14.69
CA MET A 160 4.04 3.68 15.02
C MET A 160 3.65 2.42 15.77
N SER A 161 2.72 2.52 16.73
CA SER A 161 2.25 1.36 17.47
C SER A 161 1.57 0.36 16.55
N HIS A 162 0.68 0.83 15.66
CA HIS A 162 -0.02 -0.02 14.71
C HIS A 162 0.94 -0.75 13.77
N LEU A 163 1.87 -0.01 13.16
CA LEU A 163 2.82 -0.58 12.22
C LEU A 163 3.80 -1.58 12.88
N ARG A 164 4.26 -1.30 14.11
CA ARG A 164 5.09 -2.24 14.90
C ARG A 164 4.34 -3.51 15.26
N ASN A 165 3.09 -3.38 15.69
CA ASN A 165 2.27 -4.53 16.05
C ASN A 165 2.03 -5.44 14.83
N HIS A 166 1.78 -4.87 13.64
CA HIS A 166 1.66 -5.67 12.41
C HIS A 166 2.96 -6.32 11.97
N ARG A 167 4.10 -5.62 12.10
CA ARG A 167 5.42 -6.23 11.87
C ARG A 167 5.62 -7.44 12.78
N ASP A 168 5.37 -7.27 14.08
CA ASP A 168 5.61 -8.32 15.08
C ASP A 168 4.61 -9.47 14.94
N LEU A 169 3.37 -9.20 14.51
CA LEU A 169 2.37 -10.21 14.17
C LEU A 169 2.88 -11.16 13.08
N TYR A 170 3.31 -10.64 11.93
CA TYR A 170 3.80 -11.49 10.83
C TYR A 170 5.11 -12.19 11.19
N ARG A 171 5.98 -11.54 11.97
CA ARG A 171 7.20 -12.16 12.53
C ARG A 171 6.84 -13.38 13.37
N TRP A 172 5.89 -13.19 14.29
CA TRP A 172 5.46 -14.23 15.21
C TRP A 172 4.82 -15.40 14.47
N ILE A 173 3.92 -15.15 13.51
CA ILE A 173 3.28 -16.20 12.70
C ILE A 173 4.34 -17.07 12.01
N HIS A 174 5.33 -16.43 11.38
CA HIS A 174 6.41 -17.15 10.71
C HIS A 174 7.27 -17.94 11.71
N ASP A 175 7.83 -17.27 12.70
CA ASP A 175 8.85 -17.85 13.58
C ASP A 175 8.26 -18.95 14.47
N GLU A 176 7.05 -18.77 14.98
CA GLU A 176 6.39 -19.74 15.85
C GLU A 176 5.94 -20.99 15.05
N ALA A 177 5.43 -20.80 13.83
CA ALA A 177 5.12 -21.92 12.95
C ALA A 177 6.39 -22.75 12.64
N MET A 178 7.50 -22.09 12.33
CA MET A 178 8.77 -22.77 12.07
C MET A 178 9.34 -23.44 13.33
N ARG A 179 9.21 -22.80 14.50
CA ARG A 179 9.62 -23.38 15.79
C ARG A 179 8.83 -24.66 16.09
N LEU A 180 7.51 -24.63 15.94
CA LEU A 180 6.64 -25.79 16.17
C LEU A 180 6.89 -26.90 15.14
N ALA A 181 7.09 -26.55 13.86
CA ALA A 181 7.46 -27.52 12.83
C ALA A 181 8.80 -28.20 13.16
N ASN A 182 9.80 -27.44 13.62
CA ASN A 182 11.09 -27.98 14.07
C ASN A 182 10.98 -28.89 15.31
N LEU A 183 9.91 -28.75 16.10
CA LEU A 183 9.57 -29.64 17.22
C LEU A 183 8.73 -30.85 16.80
N GLY A 184 8.39 -30.98 15.51
CA GLY A 184 7.64 -32.11 14.97
C GLY A 184 6.12 -31.99 15.08
N HIS A 185 5.58 -30.80 15.30
CA HIS A 185 4.13 -30.57 15.27
C HIS A 185 3.59 -30.53 13.82
N THR A 186 2.33 -30.97 13.63
CA THR A 186 1.60 -30.99 12.35
C THR A 186 0.18 -30.49 12.51
#